data_AF-A0A1Z5AYU0-F1
#
_entry.id   AF-A0A1Z5AYU0-F1
#
_cell.length_a   1.000
_cell.length_b   1.000
_cell.length_c   1.000
_cell.angle_alpha   90.00
_cell.angle_beta   90.00
_cell.angle_gamma   90.00
#
_symmetry.space_group_name_H-M   'P 1'
#
loop_
_entity.id
_entity.type
_entity.pdbx_description
1 polymer ?
#
loop_
_entity_poly.entity_id
_entity_poly.type
_entity_poly.pdbx_seq_one_letter_code
_entity_poly.pdbx_strand_id
1 'polypeptide(L)'
;MFAYQPFYPMMLALVYIGVTYFLVRHENKYITYGITIFSCLLNFSFLYLWLDKIIFLMTSAGEGFQRFMEFSQFVDVSYFILLVPLLLLFAWYGIKKIVQQDQYLGLKIVFISFYIVALVGLLVLGQLVFSLLYYGFAP
;
A
#
# COMPACT_ATOMS: atom_id res chain seq x y z
N MET A 1 8.42 21.79 7.00
CA MET A 1 8.82 20.38 7.25
C MET A 1 7.84 19.39 6.60
N PHE A 2 6.51 19.58 6.73
CA PHE A 2 5.48 18.84 5.98
C PHE A 2 5.62 18.92 4.43
N ALA A 3 6.29 19.96 3.90
CA ALA A 3 6.49 20.15 2.47
C ALA A 3 7.36 19.08 1.77
N TYR A 4 8.20 18.34 2.52
CA TYR A 4 9.02 17.24 1.98
C TYR A 4 8.34 15.86 2.08
N GLN A 5 7.13 15.79 2.66
CA GLN A 5 6.42 14.52 2.90
C GLN A 5 5.82 13.79 1.68
N PRO A 6 5.52 14.39 0.50
CA PRO A 6 4.95 13.60 -0.60
C PRO A 6 5.95 12.63 -1.23
N PHE A 7 7.25 12.75 -0.91
CA PHE A 7 8.29 11.90 -1.50
C PHE A 7 8.16 10.43 -1.09
N TYR A 8 7.83 10.16 0.18
CA TYR A 8 7.68 8.80 0.68
C TYR A 8 6.46 8.08 0.08
N PRO A 9 5.24 8.66 0.08
CA PRO A 9 4.09 8.09 -0.64
C PRO A 9 4.33 7.92 -2.13
N MET A 10 4.99 8.89 -2.80
CA MET A 10 5.34 8.78 -4.22
C MET A 10 6.32 7.65 -4.50
N MET A 11 7.38 7.49 -3.69
CA MET A 11 8.31 6.37 -3.85
C MET A 11 7.60 5.03 -3.59
N LEU A 12 6.77 4.95 -2.55
CA LEU A 12 6.02 3.75 -2.22
C LEU A 12 5.04 3.38 -3.36
N ALA A 13 4.40 4.37 -3.98
CA ALA A 13 3.55 4.20 -5.15
C ALA A 13 4.32 3.66 -6.38
N LEU A 14 5.53 4.17 -6.65
CA LEU A 14 6.38 3.69 -7.74
C LEU A 14 6.85 2.24 -7.49
N VAL A 15 7.27 1.95 -6.26
CA VAL A 15 7.65 0.59 -5.85
C VAL A 15 6.44 -0.34 -5.95
N TYR A 16 5.25 0.10 -5.56
CA TYR A 16 4.01 -0.67 -5.67
C TYR A 16 3.73 -1.07 -7.13
N ILE A 17 3.81 -0.13 -8.08
CA ILE A 17 3.59 -0.42 -9.50
C ILE A 17 4.66 -1.39 -10.03
N GLY A 18 5.93 -1.17 -9.67
CA GLY A 18 7.05 -2.03 -10.08
C GLY A 18 6.92 -3.47 -9.57
N VAL A 19 6.62 -3.64 -8.28
CA VAL A 19 6.40 -4.96 -7.66
C VAL A 19 5.19 -5.64 -8.28
N THR A 20 4.09 -4.92 -8.47
CA THR A 20 2.88 -5.47 -9.08
C THR A 20 3.12 -5.94 -10.50
N TYR A 21 3.81 -5.13 -11.32
CA TYR A 21 4.19 -5.54 -12.66
C TYR A 21 5.07 -6.79 -12.64
N PHE A 22 6.07 -6.85 -11.75
CA PHE A 22 6.97 -7.99 -11.66
C PHE A 22 6.25 -9.29 -11.27
N LEU A 23 5.27 -9.22 -10.37
CA LEU A 23 4.45 -10.37 -9.96
C LEU A 23 3.60 -10.90 -11.12
N VAL A 24 2.98 -10.00 -11.90
CA VAL A 24 1.97 -10.36 -12.90
C VAL A 24 2.56 -10.48 -14.33
N ARG A 25 3.85 -10.16 -14.55
CA ARG A 25 4.46 -10.19 -15.91
C ARG A 25 4.42 -11.53 -16.63
N HIS A 26 4.32 -12.64 -15.88
CA HIS A 26 4.27 -13.99 -16.42
C HIS A 26 2.83 -14.52 -16.59
N GLU A 27 1.83 -13.72 -16.23
CA GLU A 27 0.42 -14.04 -16.43
C GLU A 27 -0.03 -13.74 -17.87
N ASN A 28 -1.27 -14.11 -18.20
CA ASN A 28 -1.88 -13.75 -19.48
C ASN A 28 -1.85 -12.24 -19.68
N LYS A 29 -1.55 -11.79 -20.91
CA LYS A 29 -1.46 -10.37 -21.27
C LYS A 29 -2.65 -9.55 -20.76
N TYR A 30 -3.88 -10.06 -20.92
CA TYR A 30 -5.10 -9.41 -20.43
C TYR A 30 -5.10 -9.17 -18.92
N ILE A 31 -4.65 -10.16 -18.13
CA ILE A 31 -4.58 -10.09 -16.66
C ILE A 31 -3.48 -9.11 -16.24
N THR A 32 -2.31 -9.18 -16.89
CA THR A 32 -1.19 -8.29 -16.64
C THR A 32 -1.55 -6.83 -16.90
N TYR A 33 -2.12 -6.52 -18.07
CA TYR A 33 -2.54 -5.16 -18.38
C TYR A 33 -3.66 -4.70 -17.45
N GLY A 34 -4.66 -5.54 -17.16
CA GLY A 34 -5.75 -5.19 -16.26
C GLY A 34 -5.28 -4.81 -14.86
N ILE A 35 -4.48 -5.67 -14.22
CA ILE A 35 -3.96 -5.42 -12.86
C ILE A 35 -3.00 -4.23 -12.84
N THR A 36 -2.14 -4.08 -13.86
CA THR A 36 -1.18 -2.97 -13.92
C THR A 36 -1.89 -1.63 -14.14
N ILE A 37 -2.89 -1.57 -15.03
CA ILE A 37 -3.70 -0.37 -15.27
C ILE A 37 -4.49 0.01 -14.01
N PHE A 38 -5.15 -0.97 -13.37
CA PHE A 38 -5.87 -0.74 -12.13
C PHE A 38 -4.95 -0.21 -11.03
N SER A 39 -3.76 -0.80 -10.91
CA SER A 39 -2.72 -0.37 -9.97
C SER A 39 -2.23 1.06 -10.25
N CYS A 40 -2.00 1.40 -11.51
CA CYS A 40 -1.65 2.76 -11.90
C CYS A 40 -2.76 3.75 -11.57
N LEU A 41 -4.02 3.44 -11.93
CA LEU A 41 -5.16 4.30 -11.64
C LEU A 41 -5.31 4.55 -10.14
N LEU A 42 -5.25 3.49 -9.32
CA LEU A 42 -5.35 3.59 -7.87
C LEU A 42 -4.25 4.47 -7.29
N ASN A 43 -3.00 4.30 -7.76
CA ASN A 43 -1.87 5.13 -7.32
C ASN A 43 -2.00 6.60 -7.78
N PHE A 44 -2.46 6.86 -9.01
CA PHE A 44 -2.69 8.22 -9.48
C PHE A 44 -3.82 8.92 -8.72
N SER A 45 -4.93 8.24 -8.46
CA SER A 45 -6.03 8.77 -7.63
C SER A 45 -5.55 9.08 -6.22
N PHE A 46 -4.76 8.19 -5.63
CA PHE A 46 -4.18 8.40 -4.32
C PHE A 46 -3.22 9.59 -4.28
N LEU A 47 -2.34 9.70 -5.29
CA LEU A 47 -1.40 10.80 -5.44
C LEU A 47 -2.13 12.14 -5.59
N TYR A 48 -3.23 12.18 -6.35
CA TYR A 48 -4.08 13.36 -6.47
C TYR A 48 -4.67 13.77 -5.11
N LEU A 49 -5.26 12.84 -4.36
CA LEU A 49 -5.80 13.13 -3.01
C LEU A 49 -4.72 13.64 -2.06
N TRP A 50 -3.52 13.07 -2.14
CA TRP A 50 -2.37 13.48 -1.34
C TRP A 50 -1.92 14.91 -1.66
N LEU A 51 -1.82 15.25 -2.95
CA LEU A 51 -1.47 16.60 -3.38
C LEU A 51 -2.54 17.62 -2.98
N ASP A 52 -3.82 17.28 -3.12
CA ASP A 52 -4.94 18.13 -2.70
C ASP A 52 -4.85 18.45 -1.19
N LYS A 53 -4.63 17.43 -0.36
CA LYS A 53 -4.48 17.60 1.10
C LYS A 53 -3.25 18.43 1.48
N ILE A 54 -2.13 18.28 0.77
CA ILE A 54 -0.94 19.11 0.98
C ILE A 54 -1.21 20.56 0.60
N ILE A 55 -1.78 20.82 -0.57
CA ILE A 55 -2.08 22.18 -1.05
C ILE A 55 -3.06 22.86 -0.10
N PHE A 56 -4.07 22.13 0.36
CA PHE A 56 -5.02 22.60 1.36
C PHE A 56 -4.31 23.00 2.66
N LEU A 57 -3.36 22.19 3.15
CA LEU A 57 -2.58 22.50 4.36
C LEU A 57 -1.66 23.72 4.18
N MET A 58 -1.06 23.89 3.00
CA MET A 58 -0.17 25.02 2.69
C MET A 58 -0.92 26.35 2.51
N THR A 59 -2.16 26.30 2.00
CA THR A 59 -2.95 27.51 1.70
C THR A 59 -3.76 28.00 2.89
N SER A 60 -3.96 27.18 3.92
CA SER A 60 -4.73 27.53 5.12
C SER A 60 -3.89 28.16 6.23
N ALA A 61 -3.19 29.25 5.90
CA ALA A 61 -2.46 30.07 6.87
C ALA A 61 -3.41 30.62 7.95
N GLY A 62 -3.28 30.13 9.19
CA GLY A 62 -4.01 30.62 10.36
C GLY A 62 -5.10 29.68 10.91
N GLU A 63 -5.30 28.50 10.33
CA GLU A 63 -6.33 27.57 10.80
C GLU A 63 -5.78 26.50 11.76
N GLY A 64 -6.44 26.37 12.91
CA GLY A 64 -5.91 25.76 14.13
C GLY A 64 -5.76 24.23 14.16
N PHE A 65 -5.37 23.74 15.34
CA PHE A 65 -5.03 22.36 15.72
C PHE A 65 -5.93 21.26 15.11
N GLN A 66 -7.22 21.56 14.89
CA GLN A 66 -8.19 20.62 14.33
C GLN A 66 -7.88 20.19 12.89
N ARG A 67 -7.35 21.08 12.03
CA ARG A 67 -6.97 20.73 10.66
C ARG A 67 -5.72 19.87 10.58
N PHE A 68 -4.78 20.06 11.51
CA PHE A 68 -3.63 19.18 11.65
C PHE A 68 -4.06 17.76 12.07
N MET A 69 -5.08 17.63 12.93
CA MET A 69 -5.67 16.32 13.25
C MET A 69 -6.32 15.66 12.03
N GLU A 70 -7.08 16.38 11.23
CA GLU A 70 -7.70 15.83 10.00
C GLU A 70 -6.64 15.36 8.98
N PHE A 71 -5.55 16.11 8.84
CA PHE A 71 -4.41 15.72 8.00
C PHE A 71 -3.69 14.49 8.56
N SER A 72 -3.48 14.42 9.88
CA SER A 72 -2.91 13.25 10.55
C SER A 72 -3.75 12.00 10.33
N GLN A 73 -5.08 12.11 10.51
CA GLN A 73 -6.00 11.00 10.25
C GLN A 73 -5.97 10.56 8.79
N PHE A 74 -5.89 11.51 7.84
CA PHE A 74 -5.71 11.18 6.43
C PHE A 74 -4.44 10.35 6.21
N VAL A 75 -3.31 10.78 6.78
CA VAL A 75 -2.03 10.07 6.68
C VAL A 75 -2.15 8.64 7.22
N ASP A 76 -2.73 8.45 8.41
CA ASP A 76 -2.89 7.13 9.03
C ASP A 76 -3.76 6.19 8.19
N VAL A 77 -4.87 6.69 7.65
CA VAL A 77 -5.78 5.91 6.79
C VAL A 77 -5.15 5.61 5.43
N SER A 78 -4.33 6.53 4.93
CA SER A 78 -3.71 6.45 3.61
C SER A 78 -2.80 5.23 3.46
N TYR A 79 -2.18 4.79 4.56
CA TYR A 79 -1.39 3.55 4.63
C TYR A 79 -2.21 2.33 4.14
N PHE A 80 -3.43 2.18 4.65
CA PHE A 80 -4.27 1.01 4.35
C PHE A 80 -4.75 0.99 2.90
N ILE A 81 -5.01 2.16 2.32
CA ILE A 81 -5.51 2.29 0.95
C ILE A 81 -4.50 1.74 -0.06
N LEU A 82 -3.20 1.92 0.18
CA LEU A 82 -2.15 1.37 -0.69
C LEU A 82 -1.76 -0.06 -0.32
N LEU A 83 -1.68 -0.37 0.98
CA LEU A 83 -1.12 -1.64 1.42
C LEU A 83 -2.11 -2.81 1.28
N VAL A 84 -3.40 -2.59 1.49
CA VAL A 84 -4.42 -3.66 1.37
C VAL A 84 -4.49 -4.22 -0.05
N PRO A 85 -4.60 -3.39 -1.12
CA PRO A 85 -4.53 -3.89 -2.50
C PRO A 85 -3.23 -4.65 -2.80
N LEU A 86 -2.10 -4.20 -2.27
CA LEU A 86 -0.81 -4.88 -2.45
C LEU A 86 -0.82 -6.28 -1.84
N LEU A 87 -1.28 -6.38 -0.58
CA LEU A 87 -1.36 -7.64 0.14
C LEU A 87 -2.35 -8.60 -0.50
N LEU A 88 -3.45 -8.10 -1.08
CA LEU A 88 -4.38 -8.92 -1.85
C LEU A 88 -3.72 -9.51 -3.10
N LEU A 89 -2.91 -8.72 -3.82
CA LEU A 89 -2.15 -9.22 -4.97
C LEU A 89 -1.10 -10.26 -4.55
N PHE A 90 -0.40 -10.04 -3.45
CA PHE A 90 0.50 -11.04 -2.87
C PHE A 90 -0.25 -12.29 -2.46
N ALA A 91 -1.37 -12.16 -1.74
CA ALA A 91 -2.22 -13.27 -1.34
C ALA A 91 -2.65 -14.10 -2.56
N TRP A 92 -3.19 -13.45 -3.59
CA TRP A 92 -3.58 -14.09 -4.84
C TRP A 92 -2.41 -14.87 -5.46
N TYR A 93 -1.27 -14.20 -5.65
CA TYR A 93 -0.12 -14.79 -6.35
C TYR A 93 0.52 -15.93 -5.54
N GLY A 94 0.69 -15.73 -4.24
CA GLY A 94 1.26 -16.71 -3.31
C GLY A 94 0.37 -17.94 -3.18
N ILE A 95 -0.95 -17.76 -3.00
CA ILE A 95 -1.90 -18.89 -2.94
C ILE A 95 -1.87 -19.66 -4.26
N LYS A 96 -1.90 -18.97 -5.40
CA LYS A 96 -1.81 -19.62 -6.72
C LYS A 96 -0.55 -20.48 -6.84
N LYS A 97 0.60 -19.97 -6.40
CA LYS A 97 1.87 -20.71 -6.42
C LYS A 97 1.86 -21.92 -5.49
N ILE A 98 1.33 -21.81 -4.28
CA ILE A 98 1.25 -22.93 -3.32
C ILE A 98 0.32 -24.03 -3.86
N VAL A 99 -0.82 -23.64 -4.44
CA VAL A 99 -1.79 -24.60 -5.02
C VAL A 99 -1.19 -25.37 -6.19
N GLN A 100 -0.35 -24.74 -7.00
CA GLN A 100 0.33 -25.35 -8.16
C GLN A 100 1.46 -26.33 -7.81
N GLN A 101 1.90 -26.41 -6.56
CA GLN A 101 2.95 -27.35 -6.17
C GLN A 101 2.42 -28.79 -6.11
N ASP A 102 3.22 -29.78 -6.49
CA ASP A 102 2.89 -31.20 -6.33
C ASP A 102 3.14 -31.68 -4.89
N GLN A 103 2.37 -31.14 -3.94
CA GLN A 103 2.41 -31.53 -2.53
C GLN A 103 1.05 -32.02 -2.03
N TYR A 104 1.05 -32.74 -0.90
CA TYR A 104 -0.17 -33.20 -0.23
C TYR A 104 -1.10 -32.03 0.12
N LEU A 105 -2.40 -32.23 -0.12
CA LEU A 105 -3.43 -31.21 0.03
C LEU A 105 -3.48 -30.61 1.45
N GLY A 106 -3.33 -31.44 2.49
CA GLY A 106 -3.28 -30.98 3.88
C GLY A 106 -2.11 -30.04 4.16
N LEU A 107 -0.93 -30.31 3.60
CA LEU A 107 0.24 -29.45 3.76
C LEU A 107 0.02 -28.08 3.09
N LYS A 108 -0.62 -28.07 1.91
CA LYS A 108 -0.97 -26.82 1.20
C LYS A 108 -1.88 -25.93 2.02
N ILE A 109 -2.90 -26.49 2.67
CA ILE A 109 -3.82 -25.73 3.52
C ILE A 109 -3.07 -25.07 4.68
N VAL A 110 -2.17 -25.82 5.33
CA VAL A 110 -1.33 -25.29 6.42
C VAL A 110 -0.43 -24.16 5.92
N PHE A 111 0.23 -24.34 4.76
CA PHE A 111 1.07 -23.29 4.19
C PHE A 111 0.27 -22.04 3.82
N ILE A 112 -0.93 -22.20 3.23
CA ILE A 112 -1.80 -21.07 2.87
C ILE A 112 -2.24 -20.32 4.13
N SER A 113 -2.64 -21.02 5.20
CA SER A 113 -3.06 -20.36 6.44
C SER A 113 -1.92 -19.58 7.09
N PHE A 114 -0.72 -20.17 7.20
CA PHE A 114 0.46 -19.46 7.70
C PHE A 114 0.82 -18.26 6.81
N TYR A 115 0.72 -18.40 5.50
CA TYR A 115 1.01 -17.32 4.56
C TYR A 115 0.04 -16.14 4.73
N ILE A 116 -1.26 -16.40 4.84
CA ILE A 116 -2.26 -15.34 5.07
C ILE A 116 -2.01 -14.65 6.41
N VAL A 117 -1.74 -15.41 7.47
CA VAL A 117 -1.42 -14.84 8.80
C VAL A 117 -0.17 -13.95 8.72
N ALA A 118 0.86 -14.36 7.98
CA ALA A 118 2.06 -13.55 7.79
C ALA A 118 1.77 -12.24 7.03
N LEU A 119 0.90 -12.26 6.02
CA LEU A 119 0.47 -11.05 5.32
C LEU A 119 -0.29 -10.08 6.24
N VAL A 120 -1.16 -10.61 7.11
CA VAL A 120 -1.84 -9.79 8.13
C VAL A 120 -0.83 -9.22 9.15
N GLY A 121 0.15 -10.00 9.57
CA GLY A 121 1.24 -9.52 10.42
C GLY A 121 2.04 -8.37 9.77
N LEU A 122 2.30 -8.47 8.46
CA LEU A 122 2.92 -7.41 7.68
C LEU A 122 2.10 -6.11 7.67
N LEU A 123 0.76 -6.21 7.59
CA LEU A 123 -0.13 -5.06 7.65
C LEU A 123 -0.02 -4.34 9.01
N VAL A 124 -0.05 -5.09 10.11
CA VAL A 124 0.02 -4.52 11.47
C VAL A 124 1.40 -3.92 11.76
N LEU A 125 2.47 -4.66 11.46
CA LEU A 125 3.84 -4.19 11.68
C LEU A 125 4.19 -3.01 10.78
N GLY A 126 3.75 -3.05 9.52
CA GLY A 126 4.02 -1.98 8.57
C GLY A 126 3.30 -0.68 8.93
N GLN A 127 2.12 -0.72 9.55
CA GLN A 127 1.45 0.48 10.06
C GLN A 127 2.29 1.16 11.16
N LEU A 128 2.86 0.35 12.06
CA LEU A 128 3.72 0.85 13.13
C LEU A 128 4.98 1.51 12.56
N VAL A 129 5.64 0.87 11.59
CA VAL A 129 6.79 1.45 10.87
C VAL A 129 6.41 2.73 10.15
N PHE A 130 5.26 2.75 9.46
CA PHE A 130 4.77 3.93 8.75
C PHE A 130 4.53 5.11 9.72
N SER A 131 3.86 4.85 10.85
CA SER A 131 3.63 5.85 11.88
C SER A 131 4.94 6.38 12.47
N LEU A 132 5.91 5.50 12.79
CA LEU A 132 7.23 5.92 13.28
C LEU A 132 8.00 6.76 12.25
N LEU A 133 7.94 6.40 10.97
CA LEU A 133 8.60 7.17 9.91
C LEU A 133 7.95 8.53 9.69
N TYR A 134 6.64 8.64 9.88
CA TYR A 134 5.90 9.87 9.62
C TYR A 134 5.90 10.84 10.81
N TYR A 135 5.72 10.32 12.03
CA TYR A 135 5.60 11.11 13.26
C TYR A 135 6.89 11.11 14.09
N GLY A 136 7.72 10.07 14.01
CA GLY A 136 8.97 9.96 14.79
C GLY A 136 10.10 10.87 14.31
N PHE A 137 9.98 11.46 13.11
CA PHE A 137 10.91 12.46 12.56
C PHE A 137 10.35 13.90 12.61
N ALA A 138 9.17 14.11 13.17
CA ALA A 138 8.62 15.44 13.41
C ALA A 138 9.01 15.87 14.85
N PRO A 139 9.84 16.93 15.02
CA PRO A 139 10.17 17.46 16.35
C PRO A 139 8.98 18.15 17.02
#